data_AF-A0A9E1MQ99-F1
#
_entry.id   AF-A0A9E1MQ99-F1
#
_cell.length_a   1.000
_cell.length_b   1.000
_cell.length_c   1.000
_cell.angle_alpha   90.00
_cell.angle_beta   90.00
_cell.angle_gamma   90.00
#
_symmetry.space_group_name_H-M   'P 1'
#
loop_
_entity.id
_entity.type
_entity.pdbx_description
1 polymer ?
#
loop_
_entity_poly.entity_id
_entity_poly.type
_entity_poly.pdbx_seq_one_letter_code
_entity_poly.pdbx_strand_id
1 'polypeptide(L)'
;MRKELKQILVICGFFIIGCVLGYFVAVHQINLLSDPAYIASLASQNMAIPEPLGFTRSILSFGFLFSGIPTGLIFYRGIVKKWLTPIAPKIIIGFVTFPIYTLAGVIGSIPFIIYKVIFIVTKKRRDP
;
A
#
# COMPACT_ATOMS: atom_id res chain seq x y z
N MET A 1 -17.11 2.17 18.18
CA MET A 1 -16.68 2.66 16.83
C MET A 1 -17.32 1.83 15.73
N ARG A 2 -17.91 2.49 14.71
CA ARG A 2 -18.50 1.84 13.52
C ARG A 2 -17.43 1.00 12.79
N LYS A 3 -17.79 -0.17 12.27
CA LYS A 3 -16.89 -1.10 11.57
C LYS A 3 -16.09 -0.43 10.44
N GLU A 4 -16.74 0.45 9.69
CA GLU A 4 -16.15 1.20 8.58
C GLU A 4 -15.05 2.18 9.04
N LEU A 5 -15.26 2.84 10.19
CA LEU A 5 -14.28 3.76 10.75
C LEU A 5 -13.01 3.02 11.18
N LYS A 6 -13.16 1.84 11.78
CA LYS A 6 -12.01 0.99 12.14
C LYS A 6 -11.19 0.59 10.92
N GLN A 7 -11.84 0.29 9.79
CA GLN A 7 -11.14 -0.06 8.55
C GLN A 7 -10.35 1.12 7.98
N ILE A 8 -10.94 2.32 7.96
CA ILE A 8 -10.26 3.54 7.52
C ILE A 8 -9.05 3.83 8.41
N LEU A 9 -9.20 3.74 9.73
CA LEU A 9 -8.10 3.97 10.68
C LEU A 9 -6.94 2.99 10.46
N VAL A 10 -7.23 1.72 10.18
CA VAL A 10 -6.19 0.73 9.86
C VAL A 10 -5.47 1.10 8.56
N ILE A 11 -6.19 1.47 7.50
CA ILE A 11 -5.59 1.88 6.22
C ILE A 11 -4.71 3.12 6.41
N CYS A 12 -5.19 4.13 7.14
CA CYS A 12 -4.41 5.33 7.45
C CYS A 12 -3.18 5.04 8.29
N GLY A 13 -3.28 4.15 9.28
CA GLY A 13 -2.14 3.71 10.09
C GLY A 13 -1.05 3.08 9.24
N PHE A 14 -1.42 2.16 8.35
CA PHE A 14 -0.49 1.54 7.40
C PHE A 14 0.09 2.55 6.40
N PHE A 15 -0.71 3.51 5.93
CA PHE A 15 -0.22 4.59 5.06
C PHE A 15 0.88 5.41 5.74
N ILE A 16 0.68 5.82 6.99
CA ILE A 16 1.67 6.59 7.76
C ILE A 16 2.95 5.78 7.96
N ILE A 17 2.83 4.50 8.32
CA ILE A 17 3.98 3.59 8.46
C ILE A 17 4.75 3.50 7.12
N GLY A 18 4.03 3.34 6.00
CA GLY A 18 4.61 3.34 4.66
C GLY A 18 5.36 4.64 4.35
N CYS A 19 4.78 5.80 4.65
CA CYS A 19 5.43 7.09 4.44
C CYS A 19 6.74 7.22 5.22
N VAL A 20 6.75 6.79 6.50
CA VAL A 20 7.95 6.82 7.35
C VAL A 20 9.04 5.89 6.78
N LEU A 21 8.69 4.67 6.39
CA LEU A 21 9.62 3.74 5.75
C LEU A 21 10.15 4.29 4.42
N GLY A 22 9.29 4.89 3.59
CA GLY A 22 9.68 5.52 2.33
C GLY A 22 10.67 6.66 2.52
N TYR A 23 10.55 7.43 3.61
CA TYR A 23 11.55 8.43 3.98
C TYR A 23 12.90 7.80 4.29
N PHE A 24 12.95 6.77 5.16
CA PHE A 24 14.20 6.08 5.49
C PHE A 24 14.86 5.44 4.26
N VAL A 25 14.07 4.85 3.37
CA VAL A 25 14.57 4.29 2.10
C VAL A 25 15.17 5.38 1.21
N ALA A 26 14.54 6.56 1.13
CA ALA A 26 15.09 7.68 0.36
C ALA A 26 16.43 8.16 0.93
N VAL A 27 16.52 8.32 2.26
CA VAL A 27 17.77 8.69 2.94
C VAL A 27 18.85 7.65 2.70
N HIS A 28 18.51 6.37 2.86
CA HIS A 28 19.45 5.27 2.66
C HIS A 28 19.96 5.20 1.22
N GLN A 29 19.07 5.35 0.22
CA GLN A 29 19.47 5.39 -1.19
C GLN A 29 20.43 6.53 -1.49
N ILE A 30 20.15 7.74 -1.00
CA ILE A 30 21.01 8.91 -1.22
C ILE A 30 22.40 8.69 -0.59
N ASN A 31 22.44 8.18 0.64
CA ASN A 31 23.71 7.90 1.32
C ASN A 31 24.50 6.80 0.61
N LEU A 32 23.84 5.73 0.15
CA LEU A 32 24.47 4.63 -0.57
C LEU A 32 25.01 5.06 -1.95
N LEU A 33 24.26 5.89 -2.67
CA LEU A 33 24.68 6.48 -3.94
C LEU A 33 25.74 7.58 -3.79
N SER A 34 26.00 8.03 -2.56
CA SER A 34 27.10 8.95 -2.26
C SER A 34 28.39 8.22 -1.89
N ASP A 35 28.35 6.90 -1.65
CA ASP A 35 29.52 6.11 -1.28
C ASP A 35 30.35 5.75 -2.53
N PRO A 36 31.60 6.24 -2.64
CA PRO A 36 32.47 5.94 -3.79
C PRO A 36 32.79 4.45 -3.92
N ALA A 37 32.79 3.68 -2.82
CA ALA A 37 33.02 2.23 -2.88
C ALA A 37 31.84 1.51 -3.56
N TYR A 38 30.62 1.95 -3.28
CA TYR A 38 29.41 1.41 -3.89
C TYR A 38 29.34 1.76 -5.39
N ILE A 39 29.69 3.00 -5.76
CA ILE A 39 29.76 3.42 -7.17
C ILE A 39 30.82 2.60 -7.93
N ALA A 40 32.00 2.39 -7.33
CA ALA A 40 33.05 1.56 -7.92
C ALA A 40 32.60 0.11 -8.11
N SER A 41 31.83 -0.44 -7.16
CA SER A 41 31.22 -1.76 -7.29
C SER A 41 30.24 -1.83 -8.47
N LEU A 42 29.38 -0.82 -8.64
CA LEU A 42 28.47 -0.74 -9.79
C LEU A 42 29.22 -0.68 -11.12
N ALA A 43 30.26 0.17 -11.19
CA ALA A 43 31.11 0.29 -12.36
C ALA A 43 31.83 -1.02 -12.69
N SER A 44 32.32 -1.75 -11.67
CA SER A 44 32.97 -3.06 -11.84
C SER A 44 32.03 -4.12 -12.43
N GLN A 45 30.73 -3.99 -12.18
CA GLN A 45 29.69 -4.87 -12.69
C GLN A 45 29.06 -4.36 -14.00
N ASN A 46 29.62 -3.30 -14.61
CA ASN A 46 29.07 -2.62 -15.80
C ASN A 46 27.61 -2.17 -15.62
N MET A 47 27.20 -1.85 -14.40
CA MET A 47 25.86 -1.37 -14.09
C MET A 47 25.80 0.17 -14.14
N ALA A 48 24.73 0.70 -14.72
CA ALA A 48 24.48 2.13 -14.71
C ALA A 48 24.14 2.62 -13.28
N ILE A 49 24.63 3.81 -12.92
CA ILE A 49 24.32 4.44 -11.63
C ILE A 49 22.83 4.82 -11.64
N PRO A 50 21.99 4.22 -10.78
CA PRO A 50 20.58 4.54 -10.76
C PRO A 50 20.37 5.93 -10.15
N GLU A 51 19.44 6.69 -10.72
CA GLU A 51 19.01 7.94 -10.10
C GLU A 51 18.27 7.64 -8.79
N PRO A 52 18.54 8.38 -7.71
CA PRO A 52 17.79 8.22 -6.47
C PRO A 52 16.31 8.51 -6.74
N LEU A 53 15.43 7.68 -6.20
CA LEU A 53 13.98 7.78 -6.45
C LEU A 53 13.42 9.16 -6.05
N GLY A 54 14.09 9.83 -5.11
CA GLY A 54 13.71 11.12 -4.54
C GLY A 54 12.73 10.96 -3.39
N PHE A 55 12.80 11.88 -2.43
CA PHE A 55 11.99 11.84 -1.20
C PHE A 55 10.50 11.73 -1.48
N THR A 56 9.95 12.61 -2.31
CA THR A 56 8.51 12.68 -2.60
C THR A 56 7.98 11.39 -3.22
N ARG A 57 8.67 10.86 -4.24
CA ARG A 57 8.25 9.62 -4.91
C ARG A 57 8.38 8.44 -3.95
N SER A 58 9.48 8.34 -3.20
CA SER A 58 9.69 7.24 -2.26
C SER A 58 8.63 7.21 -1.16
N ILE A 59 8.38 8.34 -0.50
CA ILE A 59 7.39 8.47 0.56
C ILE A 59 5.99 8.08 0.06
N LEU A 60 5.56 8.62 -1.10
CA LEU A 60 4.25 8.32 -1.66
C LEU A 60 4.13 6.87 -2.11
N SER A 61 5.14 6.33 -2.81
CA SER A 61 5.13 4.94 -3.27
C SER A 61 5.02 3.96 -2.11
N PHE A 62 5.81 4.14 -1.05
CA PHE A 62 5.73 3.28 0.13
C PHE A 62 4.45 3.50 0.93
N GLY A 63 3.97 4.74 1.05
CA GLY A 63 2.68 5.05 1.68
C GLY A 63 1.52 4.29 1.01
N PHE A 64 1.44 4.36 -0.32
CA PHE A 64 0.43 3.63 -1.09
C PHE A 64 0.64 2.11 -1.05
N LEU A 65 1.87 1.63 -1.16
CA LEU A 65 2.18 0.19 -1.11
C LEU A 65 1.70 -0.41 0.21
N PHE A 66 1.99 0.24 1.34
CA PHE A 66 1.57 -0.25 2.65
C PHE A 66 0.08 -0.08 2.92
N SER A 67 -0.55 1.01 2.45
CA SER A 67 -2.00 1.18 2.57
C SER A 67 -2.79 0.21 1.67
N GLY A 68 -2.18 -0.23 0.57
CA GLY A 68 -2.72 -1.25 -0.34
C GLY A 68 -2.89 -2.61 0.31
N ILE A 69 -2.06 -2.97 1.30
CA ILE A 69 -2.11 -4.27 2.00
C ILE A 69 -3.44 -4.47 2.76
N PRO A 70 -3.83 -3.61 3.74
CA PRO A 70 -5.10 -3.76 4.42
C PRO A 70 -6.28 -3.53 3.48
N THR A 71 -6.14 -2.66 2.47
CA THR A 71 -7.18 -2.40 1.46
C THR A 71 -7.48 -3.65 0.63
N GLY A 72 -6.43 -4.31 0.12
CA GLY A 72 -6.53 -5.56 -0.63
C GLY A 72 -7.10 -6.69 0.21
N LEU A 73 -6.73 -6.79 1.49
CA LEU A 73 -7.28 -7.79 2.40
C LEU A 73 -8.78 -7.58 2.69
N ILE A 74 -9.21 -6.32 2.86
CA ILE A 74 -10.63 -5.98 3.04
C ILE A 74 -11.41 -6.32 1.77
N PHE A 75 -10.88 -5.99 0.60
CA PHE A 75 -11.47 -6.29 -0.69
C PHE A 75 -11.60 -7.80 -0.94
N TYR A 76 -10.52 -8.55 -0.69
CA TYR A 76 -10.50 -10.02 -0.75
C TYR A 76 -11.56 -10.64 0.15
N ARG A 77 -11.66 -10.20 1.41
CA ARG A 77 -12.71 -10.67 2.33
C ARG A 77 -14.12 -10.38 1.83
N GLY A 78 -14.33 -9.27 1.11
CA GLY A 78 -15.61 -8.93 0.49
C GLY A 78 -15.96 -9.86 -0.68
N ILE A 79 -15.00 -10.15 -1.56
CA ILE A 79 -15.18 -11.04 -2.71
C ILE A 79 -15.33 -12.50 -2.28
N VAL A 80 -14.43 -13.01 -1.43
CA VAL A 80 -14.45 -14.40 -0.97
C VAL A 80 -15.76 -14.74 -0.26
N LYS A 81 -16.29 -13.82 0.55
CA LYS A 81 -17.60 -14.02 1.19
C LYS A 81 -18.76 -14.13 0.21
N LYS A 82 -18.64 -13.55 -0.98
CA LYS A 82 -19.73 -13.47 -1.97
C LYS A 82 -19.61 -14.53 -3.07
N TRP A 83 -18.42 -15.08 -3.30
CA TRP A 83 -18.14 -15.95 -4.44
C TRP A 83 -17.58 -17.35 -4.06
N LEU A 84 -17.04 -17.58 -2.86
CA LEU A 84 -16.33 -18.86 -2.55
C LEU A 84 -16.67 -19.42 -1.16
N THR A 85 -17.44 -20.50 -1.14
CA THR A 85 -17.54 -21.51 -0.07
C THR A 85 -17.03 -22.86 -0.60
N PRO A 86 -16.76 -23.87 0.25
CA PRO A 86 -16.02 -23.91 1.51
C PRO A 86 -14.75 -24.78 1.35
N ILE A 87 -13.64 -24.44 2.00
CA ILE A 87 -12.50 -25.37 2.22
C ILE A 87 -11.65 -25.70 0.97
N ALA A 88 -11.06 -24.69 0.31
CA ALA A 88 -9.80 -24.86 -0.44
C ALA A 88 -9.08 -23.52 -0.55
N PRO A 89 -7.74 -23.54 -0.55
CA PRO A 89 -6.89 -23.03 0.50
C PRO A 89 -6.90 -21.50 0.52
N LYS A 90 -7.69 -20.91 1.43
CA LYS A 90 -7.79 -19.45 1.64
C LYS A 90 -6.42 -18.77 1.82
N ILE A 91 -5.43 -19.51 2.31
CA ILE A 91 -4.05 -19.04 2.54
C ILE A 91 -3.25 -19.01 1.23
N ILE A 92 -3.34 -20.06 0.40
CA ILE A 92 -2.58 -20.17 -0.86
C ILE A 92 -3.13 -19.20 -1.91
N ILE A 93 -4.46 -19.11 -2.03
CA ILE A 93 -5.08 -18.09 -2.89
C ILE A 93 -4.70 -16.71 -2.36
N GLY A 94 -4.81 -16.47 -1.06
CA GLY A 94 -4.40 -15.21 -0.43
C GLY A 94 -2.96 -14.82 -0.75
N PHE A 95 -2.02 -15.77 -0.77
CA PHE A 95 -0.60 -15.54 -1.08
C PHE A 95 -0.36 -15.28 -2.58
N VAL A 96 -0.98 -16.07 -3.46
CA VAL A 96 -0.84 -15.93 -4.94
C VAL A 96 -1.51 -14.65 -5.45
N THR A 97 -2.62 -14.26 -4.83
CA THR A 97 -3.37 -13.07 -5.20
C THR A 97 -2.98 -11.82 -4.40
N PHE A 98 -2.12 -11.96 -3.38
CA PHE A 98 -1.60 -10.85 -2.58
C PHE A 98 -1.00 -9.74 -3.44
N PRO A 99 -0.13 -10.00 -4.44
CA PRO A 99 0.40 -8.94 -5.29
C PRO A 99 -0.70 -8.24 -6.10
N ILE A 100 -1.66 -9.02 -6.62
CA ILE A 100 -2.75 -8.55 -7.48
C ILE A 100 -3.74 -7.67 -6.69
N TYR A 101 -4.12 -8.07 -5.48
CA TYR A 101 -5.00 -7.28 -4.63
C TYR A 101 -4.30 -6.10 -3.97
N THR A 102 -2.98 -6.17 -3.75
CA THR A 102 -2.22 -5.01 -3.28
C THR A 102 -2.13 -3.96 -4.39
N LEU A 103 -1.88 -4.36 -5.64
CA LEU A 103 -1.94 -3.48 -6.81
C LEU A 103 -3.34 -2.90 -7.04
N ALA A 104 -4.37 -3.75 -7.03
CA ALA A 104 -5.76 -3.30 -7.11
C ALA A 104 -6.16 -2.42 -5.91
N GLY A 105 -5.59 -2.67 -4.74
CA GLY A 105 -5.75 -1.88 -3.52
C GLY A 105 -5.10 -0.51 -3.64
N VAL A 106 -3.89 -0.41 -4.21
CA VAL A 106 -3.22 0.86 -4.51
C VAL A 106 -4.08 1.69 -5.47
N ILE A 107 -4.52 1.11 -6.58
CA ILE A 107 -5.35 1.78 -7.60
C ILE A 107 -6.73 2.16 -7.03
N GLY A 108 -7.33 1.25 -6.26
CA GLY A 108 -8.68 1.40 -5.72
C GLY A 108 -8.78 2.20 -4.43
N SER A 109 -7.66 2.46 -3.74
CA SER A 109 -7.65 3.10 -2.41
C SER A 109 -8.29 4.49 -2.43
N ILE A 110 -7.91 5.33 -3.38
CA ILE A 110 -8.42 6.70 -3.53
C ILE A 110 -9.93 6.71 -3.84
N PRO A 111 -10.44 6.04 -4.90
CA PRO A 111 -11.88 6.02 -5.18
C PRO A 111 -12.69 5.34 -4.08
N PHE A 112 -12.14 4.33 -3.40
CA PHE A 112 -12.81 3.64 -2.29
C PHE A 112 -12.95 4.54 -1.05
N ILE A 113 -11.92 5.32 -0.70
CA ILE A 113 -11.98 6.30 0.39
C ILE A 113 -13.03 7.37 0.07
N ILE A 114 -13.04 7.91 -1.16
CA ILE A 114 -14.02 8.91 -1.60
C ILE A 114 -15.45 8.35 -1.49
N TYR A 115 -15.70 7.14 -1.98
CA TYR A 115 -17.00 6.48 -1.88
C TYR A 115 -17.48 6.34 -0.43
N LYS A 116 -16.60 5.88 0.48
CA LYS A 116 -16.92 5.72 1.90
C LYS A 116 -17.26 7.05 2.57
N VAL A 117 -16.50 8.11 2.28
CA VAL A 117 -16.75 9.46 2.82
C VAL A 117 -18.12 9.97 2.37
N ILE A 118 -18.43 9.87 1.08
CA ILE A 118 -19.73 10.27 0.53
C ILE A 118 -20.85 9.48 1.21
N PHE A 119 -20.74 8.15 1.29
CA PHE A 119 -21.77 7.31 1.90
C PHE A 119 -22.03 7.68 3.38
N ILE A 120 -20.98 7.97 4.15
CA ILE A 120 -21.11 8.39 5.55
C ILE A 120 -21.82 9.74 5.65
N VAL A 121 -21.45 10.72 4.82
CA VAL A 121 -22.10 12.05 4.79
C VAL A 121 -23.56 11.95 4.36
N THR A 122 -23.86 11.10 3.37
CA THR A 122 -25.23 10.95 2.85
C THR A 122 -26.12 10.19 3.83
N LYS A 123 -25.55 9.24 4.60
CA LYS A 123 -26.27 8.51 5.65
C LYS A 123 -26.50 9.38 6.90
N LYS A 124 -25.50 10.18 7.30
CA LYS A 124 -25.63 11.16 8.40
C LYS A 124 -26.71 12.22 8.12
N ARG A 125 -26.98 12.53 6.85
CA ARG A 125 -28.07 13.43 6.44
C ARG A 125 -29.46 12.79 6.43
N ARG A 126 -29.55 11.46 6.62
CA ARG A 126 -30.80 10.69 6.49
C ARG A 126 -31.33 10.14 7.82
N ASP A 127 -30.55 10.25 8.89
CA ASP A 127 -30.97 9.97 10.26
C ASP A 127 -31.08 11.35 10.96
N PRO A 128 -32.30 11.87 11.26
CA PRO A 128 -32.50 13.12 12.00
C PRO A 128 -32.08 12.99 13.48
#